data_AF-A0A9E0A9F2-F1
#
_entry.id   AF-A0A9E0A9F2-F1
#
_cell.length_a   1.000
_cell.length_b   1.000
_cell.length_c   1.000
_cell.angle_alpha   90.00
_cell.angle_beta   90.00
_cell.angle_gamma   90.00
#
_symmetry.space_group_name_H-M   'P 1'
#
loop_
_entity.id
_entity.type
_entity.pdbx_description
1 polymer ?
#
loop_
_entity_poly.entity_id
_entity_poly.type
_entity_poly.pdbx_seq_one_letter_code
_entity_poly.pdbx_strand_id
1 'polypeptide(L)'
;KPKSLRKGLKPTVGGEKIKWNNLIIDIFKSNDKLLQAKDLTVGALEKLQLPEVEKDRTRMAVATNLTKLTKYEKKILKYTRPDDKIAYYGLAEWFNEDGTLKPEYQNKF
;
A
#
# COMPACT_ATOMS: atom_id res chain seq x y z
N LYS A 1 -24.65 22.88 -19.34
CA LYS A 1 -23.21 22.63 -18.99
C LYS A 1 -22.93 21.12 -19.17
N PRO A 2 -22.21 20.66 -20.20
CA PRO A 2 -21.88 19.24 -20.29
C PRO A 2 -20.81 18.90 -19.24
N LYS A 3 -21.10 17.91 -18.38
CA LYS A 3 -20.08 17.27 -17.52
C LYS A 3 -19.08 16.60 -18.46
N SER A 4 -17.87 17.14 -18.54
CA SER A 4 -16.76 16.46 -19.22
C SER A 4 -16.60 15.08 -18.59
N LEU A 5 -16.98 14.03 -19.32
CA LEU A 5 -16.58 12.66 -19.05
C LEU A 5 -15.07 12.63 -19.20
N ARG A 6 -14.33 12.98 -18.13
CA ARG A 6 -12.91 12.69 -18.07
C ARG A 6 -12.84 11.17 -18.16
N LYS A 7 -12.56 10.64 -19.35
CA LYS A 7 -12.15 9.24 -19.54
C LYS A 7 -11.03 9.04 -18.53
N GLY A 8 -11.33 8.33 -17.44
CA GLY A 8 -10.34 8.03 -16.42
C GLY A 8 -9.26 7.22 -17.12
N LEU A 9 -8.15 7.88 -17.48
CA LEU A 9 -6.95 7.20 -17.91
C LEU A 9 -6.63 6.22 -16.77
N LYS A 10 -6.82 4.92 -17.03
CA LYS A 10 -6.34 3.90 -16.10
C LYS A 10 -4.82 4.02 -16.14
N PRO A 11 -4.14 4.21 -15.00
CA PRO A 11 -2.70 4.39 -15.03
C PRO A 11 -2.09 3.11 -15.60
N THR A 12 -1.45 3.24 -16.75
CA THR A 12 -0.68 2.21 -17.43
C THR A 12 0.77 2.64 -17.45
N VAL A 13 1.68 1.79 -17.00
CA VAL A 13 3.13 2.00 -17.16
C VAL A 13 3.55 1.17 -18.36
N GLY A 14 4.16 1.79 -19.37
CA GLY A 14 4.56 1.09 -20.60
C GLY A 14 3.41 0.46 -21.42
N GLY A 15 2.15 0.85 -21.17
CA GLY A 15 0.97 0.28 -21.82
C GLY A 15 0.28 -0.85 -21.04
N GLU A 16 0.90 -1.36 -19.97
CA GLU A 16 0.30 -2.38 -19.11
C GLU A 16 -0.46 -1.78 -17.92
N LYS A 17 -1.60 -2.38 -17.57
CA LYS A 17 -2.38 -1.98 -16.39
C LYS A 17 -1.61 -2.31 -15.12
N ILE A 18 -1.41 -1.31 -14.28
CA ILE A 18 -0.77 -1.50 -12.97
C ILE A 18 -1.63 -2.41 -12.10
N LYS A 19 -1.05 -3.54 -11.68
CA LYS A 19 -1.65 -4.45 -10.68
C LYS A 19 -1.31 -3.94 -9.28
N TRP A 20 -2.03 -2.92 -8.83
CA TRP A 20 -1.79 -2.24 -7.55
C TRP A 20 -1.73 -3.19 -6.34
N ASN A 21 -2.59 -4.21 -6.29
CA ASN A 21 -2.56 -5.20 -5.19
C ASN A 21 -1.21 -5.92 -5.11
N ASN A 22 -0.69 -6.39 -6.25
CA ASN A 22 0.59 -7.09 -6.31
C ASN A 22 1.74 -6.13 -5.98
N LEU A 23 1.70 -4.92 -6.54
CA LEU A 23 2.71 -3.90 -6.26
C LEU A 23 2.83 -3.60 -4.75
N ILE A 24 1.70 -3.42 -4.05
CA ILE A 24 1.69 -3.18 -2.60
C ILE A 24 2.32 -4.36 -1.85
N ILE A 25 1.93 -5.60 -2.18
CA ILE A 25 2.51 -6.80 -1.57
C ILE A 25 4.01 -6.89 -1.84
N ASP A 26 4.43 -6.61 -3.07
CA ASP A 26 5.84 -6.64 -3.45
C ASP A 26 6.65 -5.58 -2.71
N ILE A 27 6.09 -4.39 -2.46
CA ILE A 27 6.75 -3.35 -1.66
C ILE A 27 6.98 -3.86 -0.23
N PHE A 28 5.97 -4.50 0.39
CA PHE A 28 6.16 -5.11 1.71
C PHE A 28 7.26 -6.17 1.71
N LYS A 29 7.21 -7.11 0.76
CA LYS A 29 8.22 -8.18 0.65
C LYS A 29 9.63 -7.63 0.41
N SER A 30 9.76 -6.57 -0.37
CA SER A 30 11.07 -5.97 -0.67
C SER A 30 11.66 -5.22 0.53
N ASN A 31 10.80 -4.63 1.36
CA ASN A 31 11.24 -3.87 2.53
C ASN A 31 11.42 -4.77 3.77
N ASP A 32 10.76 -5.92 3.81
CA ASP A 32 10.76 -6.87 4.94
C ASP A 32 10.44 -6.21 6.30
N LYS A 33 9.61 -5.17 6.27
CA LYS A 33 9.22 -4.40 7.44
C LYS A 33 7.82 -3.84 7.28
N LEU A 34 7.21 -3.44 8.39
CA LEU A 34 5.93 -2.74 8.34
C LEU A 34 6.13 -1.32 7.80
N LEU A 35 5.14 -0.86 7.05
CA LEU A 35 5.17 0.42 6.36
C LEU A 35 3.90 1.22 6.63
N GLN A 36 4.02 2.54 6.61
CA GLN A 36 2.86 3.41 6.61
C GLN A 36 2.32 3.56 5.18
N ALA A 37 1.08 4.03 5.05
CA ALA A 37 0.49 4.30 3.73
C ALA A 37 1.31 5.33 2.90
N LYS A 38 1.98 6.27 3.57
CA LYS A 38 2.88 7.23 2.91
C LYS A 38 4.11 6.53 2.32
N ASP A 39 4.70 5.59 3.04
CA ASP A 39 5.91 4.88 2.61
C ASP A 39 5.59 3.95 1.45
N LEU A 40 4.41 3.32 1.47
CA LEU A 40 3.89 2.57 0.32
C LEU A 40 3.69 3.45 -0.92
N THR A 41 3.29 4.70 -0.72
CA THR A 41 3.12 5.66 -1.84
C THR A 41 4.47 6.02 -2.44
N VAL A 42 5.46 6.32 -1.60
CA VAL A 42 6.83 6.62 -2.04
C VAL A 42 7.44 5.41 -2.75
N GLY A 43 7.38 4.22 -2.15
CA GLY A 43 7.89 2.99 -2.76
C GLY A 43 7.18 2.63 -4.08
N ALA A 44 5.90 2.97 -4.23
CA ALA A 44 5.19 2.80 -5.49
C ALA A 44 5.65 3.79 -6.58
N LEU A 45 5.89 5.06 -6.22
CA LEU A 45 6.45 6.05 -7.15
C LEU A 45 7.84 5.62 -7.63
N GLU A 46 8.70 5.16 -6.71
CA GLU A 46 10.05 4.69 -7.01
C GLU A 46 10.03 3.44 -7.90
N LYS A 47 9.26 2.40 -7.55
CA LYS A 47 9.18 1.16 -8.34
C LYS A 47 8.62 1.39 -9.74
N LEU A 48 7.69 2.32 -9.90
CA LEU A 48 7.07 2.64 -11.18
C LEU A 48 7.79 3.78 -11.92
N GLN A 49 8.85 4.34 -11.34
CA GLN A 49 9.59 5.50 -11.85
C GLN A 49 8.67 6.67 -12.24
N LEU A 50 7.64 6.91 -11.42
CA LEU A 50 6.65 7.96 -11.67
C LEU A 50 7.18 9.31 -11.17
N PRO A 51 6.90 10.41 -11.88
CA PRO A 51 7.25 11.74 -11.41
C PRO A 51 6.40 12.15 -10.20
N GLU A 52 6.92 13.06 -9.37
CA GLU A 52 6.27 13.53 -8.14
C GLU A 52 4.86 14.11 -8.38
N VAL A 53 4.58 14.62 -9.59
CA VAL A 53 3.24 15.11 -9.98
C VAL A 53 2.17 14.00 -9.95
N GLU A 54 2.54 12.73 -10.07
CA GLU A 54 1.63 11.58 -9.98
C GLU A 54 1.42 11.11 -8.52
N LYS A 55 2.06 11.76 -7.53
CA LYS A 55 2.02 11.35 -6.12
C LYS A 55 0.62 11.29 -5.55
N ASP A 56 -0.22 12.30 -5.78
CA ASP A 56 -1.58 12.29 -5.22
C ASP A 56 -2.45 11.19 -5.81
N ARG A 57 -2.29 10.93 -7.11
CA ARG A 57 -2.99 9.84 -7.80
C ARG A 57 -2.51 8.48 -7.30
N THR A 58 -1.20 8.32 -7.14
CA THR A 58 -0.57 7.11 -6.61
C THR A 58 -1.03 6.87 -5.18
N ARG A 59 -1.06 7.92 -4.34
CA ARG A 59 -1.57 7.87 -2.97
C ARG A 59 -3.01 7.38 -2.93
N MET A 60 -3.89 7.92 -3.77
CA MET A 60 -5.29 7.47 -3.86
C MET A 60 -5.40 6.01 -4.31
N ALA A 61 -4.60 5.59 -5.29
CA ALA A 61 -4.60 4.22 -5.78
C ALA A 61 -4.10 3.25 -4.70
N VAL A 62 -2.99 3.58 -4.02
CA VAL A 62 -2.46 2.82 -2.88
C VAL A 62 -3.51 2.74 -1.77
N ALA A 63 -4.10 3.86 -1.34
CA ALA A 63 -5.09 3.87 -0.27
C ALA A 63 -6.32 2.99 -0.58
N THR A 64 -6.84 3.06 -1.81
CA THR A 64 -8.00 2.28 -2.24
C THR A 64 -7.70 0.78 -2.24
N ASN A 65 -6.55 0.39 -2.81
CA ASN A 65 -6.17 -1.02 -2.89
C ASN A 65 -5.70 -1.57 -1.54
N LEU A 66 -5.03 -0.77 -0.71
CA LEU A 66 -4.66 -1.12 0.66
C LEU A 66 -5.91 -1.37 1.52
N THR A 67 -6.93 -0.52 1.40
CA THR A 67 -8.22 -0.74 2.07
C THR A 67 -8.86 -2.04 1.59
N LYS A 68 -8.73 -2.36 0.29
CA LYS A 68 -9.24 -3.62 -0.26
C LYS A 68 -8.53 -4.84 0.33
N LEU A 69 -7.20 -4.79 0.34
CA LEU A 69 -6.34 -5.86 0.85
C LEU A 69 -6.49 -6.09 2.35
N THR A 70 -6.81 -5.04 3.11
CA THR A 70 -7.05 -5.13 4.56
C THR A 70 -8.46 -5.60 4.89
N LYS A 71 -9.51 -4.99 4.31
CA LYS A 71 -10.90 -5.26 4.70
C LYS A 71 -11.50 -6.51 4.05
N TYR A 72 -11.24 -6.72 2.75
CA TYR A 72 -11.92 -7.77 1.99
C TYR A 72 -11.03 -9.00 1.77
N GLU A 73 -9.78 -8.80 1.35
CA GLU A 73 -8.88 -9.93 1.08
C GLU A 73 -8.13 -10.42 2.33
N LYS A 74 -8.07 -9.61 3.40
CA LYS A 74 -7.35 -9.89 4.65
C LYS A 74 -5.89 -10.34 4.46
N LYS A 75 -5.25 -9.91 3.37
CA LYS A 75 -3.84 -10.20 3.06
C LYS A 75 -2.87 -9.27 3.76
N ILE A 76 -3.37 -8.12 4.21
CA ILE A 76 -2.61 -7.12 4.95
C ILE A 76 -3.36 -6.86 6.24
N LEU A 77 -2.63 -6.77 7.34
CA LEU A 77 -3.17 -6.38 8.63
C LEU A 77 -2.60 -5.02 9.05
N LYS A 78 -3.43 -4.30 9.81
CA LYS A 78 -3.07 -3.01 10.39
C LYS A 78 -2.56 -3.24 11.80
N TYR A 79 -1.38 -2.72 12.09
CA TYR A 79 -0.79 -2.65 13.41
C TYR A 79 -0.76 -1.19 13.87
N THR A 80 -1.30 -0.91 15.05
CA THR A 80 -1.17 0.43 15.66
C THR A 80 -0.26 0.27 16.85
N ARG A 81 0.84 1.01 16.88
CA ARG A 81 1.78 0.94 17.99
C ARG A 81 1.08 1.48 19.26
N PRO A 82 1.34 0.88 20.44
CA PRO A 82 0.78 1.41 21.69
C PRO A 82 1.23 2.86 21.98
N ASP A 83 2.48 3.17 21.66
CA ASP A 83 3.11 4.46 21.99
C ASP A 83 2.72 5.59 21.04
N ASP A 84 2.55 5.26 19.76
CA ASP A 84 2.25 6.23 18.71
C ASP A 84 0.93 5.86 18.06
N LYS A 85 -0.01 6.81 17.97
CA LYS A 85 -1.30 6.67 17.25
C LYS A 85 -1.15 6.51 15.72
N ILE A 86 0.02 6.07 15.27
CA ILE A 86 0.39 5.85 13.89
C ILE A 86 0.00 4.44 13.47
N ALA A 87 -0.67 4.35 12.32
CA ALA A 87 -1.05 3.10 11.70
C ALA A 87 0.08 2.59 10.79
N TYR A 88 0.58 1.42 11.13
CA TYR A 88 1.46 0.62 10.29
C TYR A 88 0.68 -0.52 9.65
N TYR A 89 1.19 -0.99 8.52
CA TYR A 89 0.60 -2.08 7.77
C TYR A 89 1.67 -3.14 7.50
N GLY A 90 1.26 -4.40 7.42
CA GLY A 90 2.16 -5.51 7.11
C GLY A 90 1.40 -6.68 6.51
N LEU A 91 2.13 -7.63 5.93
CA LEU A 91 1.52 -8.84 5.38
C LEU A 91 0.90 -9.67 6.50
N ALA A 92 -0.26 -10.27 6.25
CA ALA A 92 -0.97 -11.08 7.25
C ALA A 92 -0.10 -12.23 7.81
N GLU A 93 0.83 -12.75 7.01
CA GLU A 93 1.80 -13.79 7.43
C GLU A 93 2.82 -13.32 8.48
N TRP A 94 2.98 -12.01 8.68
CA TRP A 94 3.83 -11.42 9.71
C TRP A 94 3.13 -11.29 11.08
N PHE A 95 1.85 -11.63 11.13
CA PHE A 95 1.04 -11.62 12.33
C PHE A 95 0.77 -13.05 12.76
N ASN A 96 0.52 -13.21 14.06
CA ASN A 96 0.02 -14.42 14.65
C ASN A 96 -1.51 -14.51 14.47
N GLU A 97 -2.10 -15.67 14.77
CA GLU A 97 -3.54 -15.90 14.63
C GLU A 97 -4.39 -14.99 15.52
N ASP A 98 -3.84 -14.52 16.63
CA ASP A 98 -4.44 -13.57 17.57
C ASP A 98 -4.36 -12.10 17.08
N GLY A 99 -3.73 -11.85 15.93
CA GLY A 99 -3.52 -10.51 15.38
C GLY A 99 -2.35 -9.75 16.02
N THR A 100 -1.56 -10.40 16.89
CA THR A 100 -0.31 -9.84 17.39
C THR A 100 0.79 -9.95 16.36
N LEU A 101 1.77 -9.06 16.43
CA LEU A 101 2.89 -9.07 15.52
C LEU A 101 3.91 -10.13 15.93
N LYS A 102 4.42 -10.92 14.97
CA LYS A 102 5.49 -11.88 15.24
C LYS A 102 6.74 -11.17 15.80
N PRO A 103 7.47 -11.77 16.75
CA PRO A 103 8.62 -11.15 17.41
C PRO A 103 9.67 -10.58 16.44
N GLU A 104 9.89 -11.26 15.31
CA GLU A 104 10.84 -10.87 14.27
C GLU A 104 10.52 -9.52 13.61
N TYR A 105 9.24 -9.12 13.61
CA TYR A 105 8.78 -7.89 12.99
C TYR A 105 8.50 -6.79 14.03
N GLN A 106 8.58 -7.09 15.34
CA GLN A 106 8.25 -6.14 16.42
C GLN A 106 9.24 -4.97 16.53
N ASN A 107 10.34 -4.98 15.78
CA ASN A 107 11.29 -3.87 15.68
C ASN A 107 11.56 -3.46 14.23
N LYS A 108 10.77 -3.94 13.26
CA LYS A 108 10.96 -3.68 11.82
C LYS A 108 9.88 -2.71 11.33
N PHE A 109 10.12 -1.41 11.51
CA PHE A 109 9.24 -0.33 11.05
C PHE A 109 10.09 0.82 10.48
#